data_AF-A0A920Q6E1-F1
#
_entry.id   AF-A0A920Q6E1-F1
#
_cell.length_a   1.000
_cell.length_b   1.000
_cell.length_c   1.000
_cell.angle_alpha   90.00
_cell.angle_beta   90.00
_cell.angle_gamma   90.00
#
_symmetry.space_group_name_H-M   'P 1'
#
loop_
_entity.id
_entity.type
_entity.pdbx_description
1 polymer ?
#
loop_
_entity_poly.entity_id
_entity_poly.type
_entity_poly.pdbx_seq_one_letter_code
_entity_poly.pdbx_strand_id
1 'polypeptide(L)'
;MVGLRLVVGDGSVVVLDDDQDPGLRDVARVGLGALGVVTEVTIQMRAGVQTRGPSRRYCRSTRWWPASRGGPRRADHVEFFWMPHTGFAQVKRNTRTTETPPPPCQLEEGDASTVGKRFKNEELMSNVAFGAMKTPSAVCDRRPSRR
;
A
#
# COMPACT_ATOMS: atom_id res chain seq x y z
N MET A 1 4.37 0.79 -17.83
CA MET A 1 4.55 -0.20 -18.92
C MET A 1 5.15 0.52 -20.10
N VAL A 2 6.24 0.03 -20.69
CA VAL A 2 6.88 0.64 -21.88
C VAL A 2 6.63 -0.17 -23.15
N GLY A 3 6.11 -1.40 -23.02
CA GLY A 3 5.74 -2.22 -24.17
C GLY A 3 4.66 -3.25 -23.83
N LEU A 4 3.98 -3.77 -24.84
CA LEU A 4 2.90 -4.74 -24.75
C LEU A 4 2.88 -5.62 -26.00
N ARG A 5 2.52 -6.90 -25.85
CA ARG A 5 2.19 -7.80 -26.96
C ARG A 5 0.75 -8.30 -26.82
N LEU A 6 -0.04 -8.16 -27.89
CA LEU A 6 -1.45 -8.52 -27.95
C LEU A 6 -1.67 -9.59 -29.02
N VAL A 7 -2.64 -10.47 -28.79
CA VAL A 7 -3.31 -11.25 -29.83
C VAL A 7 -4.68 -10.63 -30.05
N VAL A 8 -4.94 -10.13 -31.27
CA VAL A 8 -6.19 -9.46 -31.63
C VAL A 8 -7.23 -10.46 -32.17
N GLY A 9 -8.44 -9.99 -32.49
CA GLY A 9 -9.59 -10.86 -32.81
C GLY A 9 -9.44 -11.74 -34.06
N ASP A 10 -8.54 -11.38 -34.99
CA ASP A 10 -8.21 -12.19 -36.17
C ASP A 10 -7.08 -13.21 -35.92
N GLY A 11 -6.57 -13.28 -34.67
CA GLY A 11 -5.48 -14.15 -34.27
C GLY A 11 -4.08 -13.61 -34.57
N SER A 12 -3.96 -12.42 -35.19
CA SER A 12 -2.67 -11.80 -35.42
C SER A 12 -2.05 -11.23 -34.14
N VAL A 13 -0.71 -11.12 -34.14
CA VAL A 13 0.06 -10.60 -33.01
C VAL A 13 0.48 -9.17 -33.30
N VAL A 14 0.16 -8.27 -32.36
CA VAL A 14 0.54 -6.86 -32.43
C VAL A 14 1.50 -6.55 -31.29
N VAL A 15 2.64 -5.95 -31.62
CA VAL A 15 3.64 -5.46 -30.64
C VAL A 15 3.53 -3.95 -30.57
N LEU A 16 3.34 -3.44 -29.35
CA LEU A 16 3.18 -2.02 -29.06
C LEU A 16 4.28 -1.57 -28.12
N ASP A 17 5.23 -0.78 -28.61
CA ASP A 17 6.30 -0.16 -27.83
C ASP A 17 6.35 1.36 -28.10
N ASP A 18 7.43 2.02 -27.69
CA ASP A 18 7.60 3.47 -27.89
C ASP A 18 7.90 3.86 -29.35
N ASP A 19 8.38 2.92 -30.18
CA ASP A 19 8.78 3.17 -31.57
C ASP A 19 7.69 2.81 -32.59
N GLN A 20 6.83 1.82 -32.28
CA GLN A 20 5.83 1.30 -33.21
C GLN A 20 4.50 2.08 -33.18
N ASP A 21 3.79 2.07 -32.05
CA ASP A 21 2.49 2.73 -31.92
C ASP A 21 2.21 3.10 -30.44
N PRO A 22 2.78 4.22 -29.96
CA PRO A 22 2.60 4.65 -28.58
C PRO A 22 1.15 5.04 -28.26
N GLY A 23 0.37 5.47 -29.26
CA GLY A 23 -1.04 5.86 -29.10
C GLY A 23 -1.92 4.64 -28.80
N LEU A 24 -1.80 3.60 -29.62
CA LEU A 24 -2.49 2.34 -29.39
C LEU A 24 -2.03 1.66 -28.09
N ARG A 25 -0.73 1.79 -27.75
CA ARG A 25 -0.18 1.32 -26.46
C ARG A 25 -0.89 1.97 -25.26
N ASP A 26 -1.19 3.26 -25.33
CA ASP A 26 -1.88 3.98 -24.26
C ASP A 26 -3.36 3.58 -24.13
N VAL A 27 -4.05 3.36 -25.26
CA VAL A 27 -5.43 2.85 -25.25
C VAL A 27 -5.48 1.42 -24.70
N ALA A 28 -4.54 0.57 -25.09
CA ALA A 28 -4.48 -0.82 -24.63
C ALA A 28 -4.31 -0.95 -23.10
N ARG A 29 -3.67 0.02 -22.43
CA ARG A 29 -3.53 0.03 -20.96
C ARG A 29 -4.86 0.15 -20.22
N VAL A 30 -5.85 0.80 -20.82
CA VAL A 30 -7.18 1.06 -20.21
C VAL A 30 -8.30 0.27 -20.88
N GLY A 31 -8.01 -0.47 -21.94
CA GLY A 31 -9.00 -1.17 -22.76
C GLY A 31 -9.63 -2.41 -22.11
N LEU A 32 -9.13 -2.88 -20.96
CA LEU A 32 -9.67 -4.03 -20.21
C LEU A 32 -9.88 -5.32 -21.06
N GLY A 33 -9.08 -5.49 -22.12
CA GLY A 33 -9.16 -6.63 -23.03
C GLY A 33 -10.03 -6.44 -24.28
N ALA A 34 -10.66 -5.27 -24.48
CA ALA A 34 -11.48 -5.00 -25.65
C ALA A 34 -10.70 -5.05 -26.99
N LEU A 35 -9.40 -4.77 -26.95
CA LEU A 35 -8.53 -4.80 -28.13
C LEU A 35 -7.95 -6.21 -28.42
N GLY A 36 -8.10 -7.16 -27.50
CA GLY A 36 -7.50 -8.49 -27.61
C GLY A 36 -6.91 -8.98 -26.28
N VAL A 37 -6.17 -10.08 -26.35
CA VAL A 37 -5.55 -10.74 -25.19
C VAL A 37 -4.09 -10.32 -25.08
N VAL A 38 -3.71 -9.79 -23.91
CA VAL A 38 -2.32 -9.45 -23.60
C VAL A 38 -1.54 -10.73 -23.33
N THR A 39 -0.52 -10.99 -24.13
CA THR A 39 0.38 -12.15 -23.96
C THR A 39 1.71 -11.79 -23.31
N GLU A 40 2.10 -10.50 -23.35
CA GLU A 40 3.38 -10.03 -22.79
C GLU A 40 3.30 -8.56 -22.41
N VAL A 41 4.02 -8.17 -21.35
CA VAL A 41 4.08 -6.79 -20.85
C VAL A 41 5.51 -6.43 -20.49
N THR A 42 6.01 -5.32 -21.03
CA THR A 42 7.32 -4.77 -20.67
C THR A 42 7.15 -3.65 -19.64
N ILE A 43 7.71 -3.83 -18.44
CA ILE A 43 7.58 -2.88 -17.32
C ILE A 43 8.93 -2.20 -17.07
N GLN A 44 8.93 -0.87 -17.10
CA GLN A 44 10.10 -0.10 -16.73
C GLN A 44 10.30 -0.12 -15.22
N MET A 45 11.36 -0.80 -14.78
CA MET A 45 11.73 -0.87 -13.37
C MET A 45 12.42 0.43 -12.93
N ARG A 46 12.19 0.86 -11.69
CA ARG A 46 12.95 1.94 -11.03
C ARG A 46 13.87 1.32 -9.99
N ALA A 47 14.88 2.07 -9.55
CA ALA A 47 15.76 1.64 -8.47
C ALA A 47 14.94 1.29 -7.21
N GLY A 48 15.37 0.24 -6.51
CA GLY A 48 14.73 -0.19 -5.27
C GLY A 48 14.80 0.91 -4.21
N VAL A 49 13.70 1.12 -3.49
CA VAL A 49 13.62 2.11 -2.41
C VAL A 49 13.33 1.40 -1.08
N GLN A 50 14.06 1.77 -0.04
CA GLN A 50 13.76 1.34 1.31
C GLN A 50 12.67 2.23 1.91
N THR A 51 11.77 1.60 2.65
CA THR A 51 10.64 2.26 3.30
C THR A 51 10.68 1.92 4.77
N ARG A 52 10.51 2.93 5.63
CA ARG A 52 10.32 2.69 7.07
C ARG A 52 9.02 1.92 7.26
N GLY A 53 9.02 0.92 8.14
CA GLY A 53 7.87 0.05 8.39
C GLY A 53 6.54 0.82 8.49
N PRO A 54 5.44 0.29 7.93
CA PRO A 54 4.19 1.02 7.76
C PRO A 54 3.69 1.57 9.08
N SER A 55 3.60 2.89 9.20
CA SER A 55 2.92 3.48 10.36
C SER A 55 1.41 3.30 10.16
N ARG A 56 0.79 2.48 11.01
CA ARG A 56 -0.66 2.27 11.03
C ARG A 56 -1.29 3.08 12.16
N ARG A 57 -2.30 3.87 11.85
CA ARG A 57 -3.05 4.64 12.85
C ARG A 57 -4.54 4.54 12.60
N TYR A 58 -5.30 4.34 13.66
CA TYR A 58 -6.74 4.55 13.66
C TYR A 58 -7.02 6.04 13.88
N CYS A 59 -7.75 6.65 12.97
CA CYS A 59 -8.08 8.07 13.02
C CYS A 59 -9.57 8.26 12.72
N ARG A 60 -10.16 9.34 13.26
CA ARG A 60 -11.45 9.80 12.77
C ARG A 60 -11.38 10.04 11.26
N SER A 61 -12.37 9.53 10.54
CA SER A 61 -12.48 9.61 9.08
C SER A 61 -12.34 11.04 8.55
N THR A 62 -12.90 12.02 9.26
CA THR A 62 -12.80 13.45 8.93
C THR A 62 -11.38 14.03 9.09
N ARG A 63 -10.50 13.41 9.90
CA ARG A 63 -9.20 13.97 10.27
C ARG A 63 -8.06 13.53 9.35
N TRP A 64 -8.19 12.48 8.55
CA TRP A 64 -7.11 12.03 7.67
C TRP A 64 -7.22 12.56 6.23
N TRP A 65 -8.33 13.22 5.89
CA TRP A 65 -8.59 13.86 4.59
C TRP A 65 -7.44 14.81 4.17
N PRO A 66 -7.17 15.02 2.86
CA PRO A 66 -6.00 15.76 2.36
C PRO A 66 -5.80 17.17 2.92
N ALA A 67 -6.88 17.83 3.37
CA ALA A 67 -6.83 19.15 4.02
C ALA A 67 -6.22 19.14 5.44
N SER A 68 -5.97 17.96 6.01
CA SER A 68 -5.45 17.84 7.38
C SER A 68 -3.92 17.83 7.44
N ARG A 69 -3.38 18.22 8.60
CA ARG A 69 -1.93 18.20 8.88
C ARG A 69 -1.28 16.81 8.76
N GLY A 70 -2.04 15.73 8.61
CA GLY A 70 -1.55 14.36 8.39
C GLY A 70 -1.83 13.80 6.99
N GLY A 71 -2.19 14.65 6.03
CA GLY A 71 -2.61 14.24 4.68
C GLY A 71 -1.52 13.56 3.83
N PRO A 72 -1.88 13.18 2.58
CA PRO A 72 -1.04 12.39 1.67
C PRO A 72 0.32 13.00 1.37
N ARG A 73 0.46 14.32 1.45
CA ARG A 73 1.69 15.05 1.13
C ARG A 73 2.88 14.74 2.05
N ARG A 74 2.67 14.05 3.18
CA ARG A 74 3.74 13.73 4.15
C ARG A 74 4.31 12.32 4.02
N ALA A 75 3.75 11.49 3.14
CA ALA A 75 4.27 10.15 2.90
C ALA A 75 4.28 9.87 1.40
N ASP A 76 5.22 9.04 0.97
CA ASP A 76 5.36 8.65 -0.42
C ASP A 76 4.17 7.80 -0.89
N HIS A 77 3.66 6.95 0.00
CA HIS A 77 2.48 6.14 -0.24
C HIS A 77 1.56 6.14 0.99
N VAL A 78 0.26 6.35 0.75
CA VAL A 78 -0.77 6.31 1.78
C VAL A 78 -1.91 5.40 1.32
N GLU A 79 -2.27 4.48 2.19
CA GLU A 79 -3.44 3.61 2.05
C GLU A 79 -4.38 3.89 3.24
N PHE A 80 -5.68 3.79 3.03
CA PHE A 80 -6.65 3.87 4.12
C PHE A 80 -7.75 2.83 3.95
N PHE A 81 -8.21 2.30 5.09
CA PHE A 81 -9.32 1.38 5.19
C PHE A 81 -10.40 2.05 6.02
N TRP A 82 -11.46 2.48 5.35
CA TRP A 82 -12.61 3.10 6.01
C TRP A 82 -13.48 2.05 6.68
N MET A 83 -13.97 2.35 7.89
CA MET A 83 -14.88 1.48 8.62
C MET A 83 -16.28 2.09 8.62
N PRO A 84 -17.24 1.47 7.93
CA PRO A 84 -18.63 1.95 7.89
C PRO A 84 -19.22 2.08 9.30
N HIS A 85 -20.09 3.07 9.51
CA HIS A 85 -20.84 3.33 10.75
C HIS A 85 -20.02 3.59 12.03
N THR A 86 -18.68 3.54 11.99
CA THR A 86 -17.84 3.84 13.18
C THR A 86 -17.30 5.28 13.16
N GLY A 87 -17.30 5.93 12.00
CA GLY A 87 -16.66 7.24 11.83
C GLY A 87 -15.13 7.18 11.85
N PHE A 88 -14.53 5.99 11.83
CA PHE A 88 -13.08 5.78 11.84
C PHE A 88 -12.55 5.23 10.50
N ALA A 89 -11.25 5.39 10.31
CA ALA A 89 -10.49 4.72 9.27
C ALA A 89 -9.12 4.29 9.82
N GLN A 90 -8.62 3.15 9.36
CA GLN A 90 -7.21 2.80 9.52
C GLN A 90 -6.43 3.49 8.40
N VAL A 91 -5.38 4.22 8.74
CA VAL A 91 -4.48 4.86 7.78
C VAL A 91 -3.11 4.23 7.90
N LYS A 92 -2.56 3.77 6.78
CA LYS A 92 -1.24 3.19 6.65
C LYS A 92 -0.38 4.12 5.81
N ARG A 93 0.77 4.54 6.37
CA ARG A 93 1.72 5.40 5.67
C ARG A 93 3.08 4.71 5.52
N ASN A 94 3.59 4.78 4.30
CA ASN A 94 4.89 4.28 3.89
C ASN A 94 5.74 5.48 3.45
N THR A 95 6.81 5.73 4.19
CA THR A 95 7.76 6.81 3.90
C THR A 95 9.11 6.20 3.59
N ARG A 96 9.74 6.68 2.51
CA ARG A 96 11.09 6.29 2.12
C ARG A 96 12.07 6.60 3.24
N THR A 97 13.07 5.75 3.40
CA THR A 97 14.13 5.92 4.39
C THR A 97 15.47 5.54 3.78
N THR A 98 16.53 6.17 4.29
CA THR A 98 17.93 5.82 4.02
C THR A 98 18.55 5.06 5.18
N GLU A 99 17.76 4.76 6.22
CA GLU A 99 18.21 3.97 7.36
C GLU A 99 18.55 2.56 6.92
N THR A 100 19.73 2.08 7.30
CA THR A 100 20.13 0.70 7.10
C THR A 100 19.08 -0.22 7.72
N PRO A 101 18.52 -1.19 6.97
CA PRO A 101 17.57 -2.11 7.54
C PRO A 101 18.24 -2.86 8.68
N PRO A 102 17.51 -3.13 9.78
CA PRO A 102 18.04 -4.03 10.81
C PRO A 102 18.41 -5.36 10.14
N PRO A 103 19.41 -6.10 10.67
CA PRO A 103 19.73 -7.41 10.15
C PRO A 103 18.43 -8.23 10.08
N PRO A 104 18.22 -9.01 9.01
CA PRO A 104 17.04 -9.87 8.93
C PRO A 104 16.97 -10.65 10.24
N CYS A 105 15.81 -10.64 10.89
CA CYS A 105 15.61 -11.49 12.05
C CYS A 105 15.98 -12.89 11.59
N GLN A 106 17.10 -13.43 12.07
CA GLN A 106 17.36 -14.85 11.95
C GLN A 106 16.18 -15.46 12.68
N LEU A 107 15.23 -16.00 11.92
CA LEU A 107 14.21 -16.85 12.47
C LEU A 107 14.99 -18.07 12.92
N GLU A 108 15.49 -18.03 14.16
CA GLU A 108 15.91 -19.23 14.87
C GLU A 108 14.68 -20.13 14.81
N GLU A 109 14.73 -21.13 13.93
CA GLU A 109 13.70 -22.15 13.74
C GLU A 109 13.44 -22.81 15.10
N GLY A 110 12.44 -22.33 15.84
CA GLY A 110 11.99 -23.01 17.05
C GLY A 110 11.63 -22.17 18.27
N ASP A 111 11.85 -20.85 18.30
CA ASP A 111 11.42 -20.09 19.49
C ASP A 111 9.93 -19.70 19.42
N ALA A 112 9.08 -20.53 20.04
CA ALA A 112 7.66 -20.28 20.25
C ALA A 112 7.38 -18.91 20.91
N SER A 113 8.36 -18.33 21.61
CA SER A 113 8.25 -16.99 22.20
C SER A 113 8.12 -15.89 21.14
N THR A 114 8.74 -16.06 19.97
CA THR A 114 8.71 -15.06 18.88
C THR A 114 7.39 -15.08 18.12
N VAL A 115 6.83 -16.26 17.88
CA VAL A 115 5.49 -16.43 17.29
C VAL A 115 4.42 -15.90 18.24
N GLY A 116 4.52 -16.24 19.54
CA GLY A 116 3.62 -15.72 20.57
C GLY A 116 3.69 -14.19 20.73
N LYS A 117 4.89 -13.59 20.67
CA LYS A 117 5.07 -12.13 20.72
C LYS A 117 4.47 -11.45 19.50
N ARG A 118 4.62 -12.02 18.30
CA ARG A 118 4.03 -11.47 17.07
C ARG A 118 2.50 -11.55 17.06
N PHE A 119 1.96 -12.70 17.43
CA PHE A 119 0.51 -12.92 17.51
C PHE A 119 -0.15 -12.02 18.56
N LYS A 120 0.48 -11.89 19.72
CA LYS A 120 -0.01 -11.04 20.83
C LYS A 120 0.07 -9.54 20.52
N ASN A 121 1.00 -9.09 19.67
CA ASN A 121 1.24 -7.67 19.42
C ASN A 121 0.64 -7.15 18.10
N GLU A 122 0.51 -7.97 17.05
CA GLU A 122 -0.05 -7.54 15.76
C GLU A 122 -1.51 -7.95 15.58
N GLU A 123 -1.87 -9.20 15.90
CA GLU A 123 -3.23 -9.70 15.67
C GLU A 123 -4.15 -9.41 16.86
N LEU A 124 -3.73 -9.76 18.08
CA LEU A 124 -4.56 -9.56 19.26
C LEU A 124 -4.76 -8.07 19.55
N MET A 125 -3.71 -7.24 19.49
CA MET A 125 -3.85 -5.79 19.74
C MET A 125 -4.62 -5.08 18.63
N SER A 126 -4.46 -5.50 17.37
CA SER A 126 -5.30 -4.96 16.29
C SER A 126 -6.76 -5.35 16.51
N ASN A 127 -7.05 -6.63 16.78
CA ASN A 127 -8.40 -7.14 16.97
C ASN A 127 -9.06 -6.63 18.27
N VAL A 128 -8.28 -6.45 19.34
CA VAL A 128 -8.71 -5.81 20.58
C VAL A 128 -8.92 -4.31 20.37
N ALA A 129 -8.13 -3.63 19.53
CA ALA A 129 -8.41 -2.25 19.14
C ALA A 129 -9.68 -2.14 18.28
N PHE A 130 -9.94 -3.11 17.39
CA PHE A 130 -11.22 -3.26 16.70
C PHE A 130 -12.37 -3.50 17.70
N GLY A 131 -12.15 -4.32 18.73
CA GLY A 131 -13.13 -4.58 19.79
C GLY A 131 -13.39 -3.36 20.68
N ALA A 132 -12.34 -2.64 21.07
CA ALA A 132 -12.41 -1.42 21.88
C ALA A 132 -12.93 -0.21 21.11
N MET A 133 -12.95 -0.24 19.77
CA MET A 133 -13.64 0.76 18.94
C MET A 133 -15.16 0.71 19.13
N LYS A 134 -15.72 -0.38 19.69
CA LYS A 134 -17.10 -0.40 20.19
C LYS A 134 -17.28 0.38 21.51
N THR A 135 -16.20 0.93 22.06
CA THR A 135 -16.20 1.70 23.32
C THR A 135 -15.72 3.14 23.03
N PRO A 136 -16.43 4.20 23.48
CA PRO A 136 -16.23 5.58 23.00
C PRO A 136 -14.88 6.27 23.27
N SER A 137 -13.89 5.61 23.88
CA SER A 137 -12.81 6.30 24.60
C SER A 137 -11.40 6.25 23.97
N ALA A 138 -11.19 5.55 22.85
CA ALA A 138 -9.85 5.45 22.23
C ALA A 138 -9.51 6.68 21.34
N VAL A 139 -9.46 7.86 21.94
CA VAL A 139 -8.92 9.08 21.33
C VAL A 139 -7.39 9.07 21.49
N CYS A 140 -6.67 8.91 20.38
CA CYS A 140 -5.22 9.12 20.36
C CYS A 140 -4.92 10.63 20.23
N ASP A 141 -4.93 11.35 21.35
CA ASP A 141 -4.30 12.67 21.47
C ASP A 141 -2.90 12.49 22.08
N ARG A 142 -1.88 12.34 21.22
CA ARG A 142 -0.51 12.68 21.62
C ARG A 142 -0.17 14.02 21.00
N ARG A 143 -0.33 15.08 21.79
CA ARG A 143 0.37 16.35 21.57
C ARG A 143 1.88 16.09 21.60
N PRO A 144 2.68 16.69 20.69
CA PRO A 144 4.13 16.66 20.84
C PRO A 144 4.50 17.47 22.10
N SER A 145 5.30 16.87 22.98
CA SER A 145 5.87 17.55 24.14
C SER A 145 6.79 18.67 23.66
N ARG A 146 6.50 19.90 24.11
CA ARG A 146 7.49 20.98 24.09
C ARG A 146 8.64 20.59 25.01
N ARG A 147 9.86 20.54 24.48
CA ARG A 147 11.08 21.08 25.07
C ARG A 147 11.96 21.59 23.95
#